data_AF-A0A9X1X086-F1
#
_entry.id   AF-A0A9X1X086-F1
#
_cell.length_a   1.000
_cell.length_b   1.000
_cell.length_c   1.000
_cell.angle_alpha   90.00
_cell.angle_beta   90.00
_cell.angle_gamma   90.00
#
_symmetry.space_group_name_H-M   'P 1'
#
loop_
_entity.id
_entity.type
_entity.pdbx_description
1 polymer ?
#
loop_
_entity_poly.entity_id
_entity_poly.type
_entity_poly.pdbx_seq_one_letter_code
_entity_poly.pdbx_strand_id
1 'polypeptide(L)'
;MNARKYFCLLLAFSIYIPVAMAQQEDKPQYVDGVKIDRFGSNINSSEIAYVENKPNGIFIHTRLGVRRQYWGYLRKKSDAYRKIAPNVLDDSNIQYIVNNVPLNSGYERILAGITNRNFIGLQVIDERMLNRAFNIYGKQYGVLIRTKR
;
A
#
# COMPACT_ATOMS: atom_id res chain seq x y z
N MET A 1 -65.23 56.33 26.42
CA MET A 1 -64.83 56.70 25.04
C MET A 1 -63.54 57.49 25.13
N ASN A 2 -62.39 56.87 24.85
CA ASN A 2 -61.18 57.54 24.34
C ASN A 2 -60.16 56.50 23.90
N ALA A 3 -59.59 56.76 22.73
CA ALA A 3 -59.00 55.80 21.83
C ALA A 3 -57.47 55.80 21.87
N ARG A 4 -56.91 54.62 21.54
CA ARG A 4 -55.65 54.36 20.83
C ARG A 4 -54.35 54.94 21.41
N LYS A 5 -53.42 54.02 21.71
CA LYS A 5 -52.05 54.01 21.17
C LYS A 5 -51.51 52.58 21.21
N TYR A 6 -51.20 52.04 20.04
CA TYR A 6 -50.47 50.80 19.84
C TYR A 6 -49.00 51.03 20.18
N PHE A 7 -48.34 50.11 20.88
CA PHE A 7 -46.94 49.81 20.59
C PHE A 7 -46.59 48.39 21.01
N CYS A 8 -46.09 47.64 20.04
CA CYS A 8 -45.57 46.29 20.14
C CYS A 8 -44.45 46.19 21.17
N LEU A 9 -44.45 45.11 21.95
CA LEU A 9 -43.20 44.50 22.39
C LEU A 9 -43.39 42.99 22.53
N LEU A 10 -43.30 42.30 21.39
CA LEU A 10 -42.98 40.89 21.32
C LEU A 10 -41.57 40.74 21.89
N LEU A 11 -41.45 40.37 23.16
CA LEU A 11 -40.20 39.86 23.72
C LEU A 11 -39.93 38.50 23.09
N ALA A 12 -39.16 38.53 22.00
CA ALA A 12 -38.55 37.35 21.42
C ALA A 12 -37.62 36.73 22.47
N PHE A 13 -38.04 35.61 23.04
CA PHE A 13 -37.13 34.70 23.74
C PHE A 13 -36.15 34.14 22.70
N SER A 14 -34.99 34.77 22.56
CA SER A 14 -33.85 34.15 21.89
C SER A 14 -33.39 32.97 22.74
N ILE A 15 -33.84 31.78 22.36
CA ILE A 15 -33.30 30.51 22.87
C ILE A 15 -31.86 30.44 22.39
N TYR A 16 -30.92 30.71 23.29
CA TYR A 16 -29.51 30.48 23.06
C TYR A 16 -29.30 28.97 23.10
N ILE A 17 -29.31 28.31 21.94
CA ILE A 17 -28.87 26.92 21.80
C ILE A 17 -27.35 26.97 21.68
N PRO A 18 -26.56 26.56 22.70
CA PRO A 18 -25.15 26.32 22.47
C PRO A 18 -25.04 25.15 21.49
N VAL A 19 -24.62 25.44 20.26
CA VAL A 19 -24.16 24.41 19.33
C VAL A 19 -22.89 23.84 19.94
N ALA A 20 -23.02 22.75 20.71
CA ALA A 20 -21.90 21.92 21.08
C ALA A 20 -21.33 21.37 19.77
N MET A 21 -20.29 22.02 19.26
CA MET A 21 -19.43 21.47 18.22
C MET A 21 -18.80 20.21 18.81
N ALA A 22 -19.43 19.07 18.62
CA ALA A 22 -18.81 17.78 18.87
C ALA A 22 -17.56 17.73 17.99
N GLN A 23 -16.39 17.99 18.58
CA GLN A 23 -15.12 17.71 17.92
C GLN A 23 -15.14 16.23 17.63
N GLN A 24 -15.29 15.88 16.35
CA GLN A 24 -15.22 14.52 15.89
C GLN A 24 -13.87 13.96 16.36
N GLU A 25 -13.95 13.05 17.33
CA GLU A 25 -12.79 12.45 17.95
C GLU A 25 -12.01 11.73 16.84
N ASP A 26 -10.83 12.26 16.56
CA ASP A 26 -10.01 11.82 15.44
C ASP A 26 -9.47 10.44 15.76
N LYS A 27 -10.14 9.43 15.22
CA LYS A 27 -9.79 8.04 15.46
C LYS A 27 -8.35 7.83 14.99
N PRO A 28 -7.45 7.30 15.85
CA PRO A 28 -6.08 7.04 15.44
C PRO A 28 -6.10 6.14 14.21
N GLN A 29 -5.47 6.60 13.14
CA GLN A 29 -5.30 5.79 11.94
C GLN A 29 -4.07 4.91 12.14
N TYR A 30 -4.16 3.67 11.67
CA TYR A 30 -3.08 2.70 11.75
C TYR A 30 -2.73 2.25 10.35
N VAL A 31 -1.43 2.24 10.06
CA VAL A 31 -0.87 1.62 8.85
C VAL A 31 -0.01 0.46 9.32
N ASP A 32 -0.39 -0.77 8.98
CA ASP A 32 0.36 -2.00 9.31
C ASP A 32 0.79 -2.15 10.80
N GLY A 33 -0.04 -1.66 11.73
CA GLY A 33 0.23 -1.70 13.18
C GLY A 33 1.02 -0.51 13.73
N VAL A 34 1.39 0.46 12.89
CA VAL A 34 2.03 1.72 13.30
C VAL A 34 0.97 2.81 13.46
N LYS A 35 0.92 3.45 14.63
CA LYS A 35 0.05 4.58 14.91
C LYS A 35 0.54 5.81 14.15
N ILE A 36 -0.28 6.37 13.26
CA ILE A 36 0.01 7.63 12.58
C ILE A 36 -0.79 8.77 13.22
N ASP A 37 -0.19 9.96 13.26
CA ASP A 37 -0.93 11.21 13.52
C ASP A 37 -1.66 11.64 12.25
N ARG A 38 -2.53 12.66 12.36
CA ARG A 38 -3.43 13.16 11.30
C ARG A 38 -2.71 13.56 9.99
N PHE A 39 -1.37 13.59 9.96
CA PHE A 39 -0.55 14.02 8.84
C PHE A 39 0.53 13.02 8.39
N GLY A 40 0.64 11.84 9.01
CA GLY A 40 1.64 10.83 8.61
C GLY A 40 3.09 11.24 8.89
N SER A 41 3.33 12.09 9.89
CA SER A 41 4.58 12.83 10.09
C SER A 41 5.82 11.98 10.42
N ASN A 42 5.65 10.69 10.72
CA ASN A 42 6.73 9.77 11.13
C ASN A 42 7.07 8.66 10.12
N ILE A 43 6.48 8.66 8.92
CA ILE A 43 6.86 7.70 7.88
C ILE A 43 7.90 8.36 6.99
N ASN A 44 9.11 7.81 6.98
CA ASN A 44 10.13 8.24 6.04
C ASN A 44 9.62 7.95 4.62
N SER A 45 9.53 8.97 3.76
CA SER A 45 9.02 8.84 2.40
C SER A 45 9.80 7.81 1.57
N SER A 46 11.08 7.59 1.92
CA SER A 46 11.92 6.55 1.31
C SER A 46 11.49 5.13 1.67
N GLU A 47 10.63 4.93 2.66
CA GLU A 47 10.11 3.61 3.05
C GLU A 47 8.76 3.30 2.39
N ILE A 48 8.15 4.28 1.73
CA ILE A 48 6.87 4.11 1.05
C ILE A 48 7.09 3.40 -0.30
N ALA A 49 6.30 2.35 -0.54
CA ALA A 49 6.24 1.67 -1.83
C ALA A 49 5.17 2.30 -2.73
N TYR A 50 3.94 2.43 -2.23
CA TYR A 50 2.86 3.10 -2.93
C TYR A 50 1.75 3.52 -1.96
N VAL A 51 0.92 4.46 -2.41
CA VAL A 51 -0.29 4.91 -1.74
C VAL A 51 -1.50 4.44 -2.54
N GLU A 52 -2.52 3.95 -1.85
CA GLU A 52 -3.74 3.43 -2.44
C GLU A 52 -4.97 4.12 -1.82
N ASN A 53 -5.75 4.80 -2.65
CA ASN A 53 -7.00 5.42 -2.23
C ASN A 53 -8.14 4.43 -2.42
N LYS A 54 -8.86 4.11 -1.34
CA LYS A 54 -10.06 3.27 -1.35
C LYS A 54 -11.26 4.04 -0.82
N PRO A 55 -12.50 3.57 -1.09
CA PRO A 55 -13.70 4.22 -0.55
C PRO A 55 -13.71 4.36 0.98
N ASN A 56 -12.98 3.50 1.70
CA ASN A 56 -12.89 3.50 3.15
C ASN A 56 -11.62 4.15 3.72
N GLY A 57 -10.80 4.81 2.91
CA GLY A 57 -9.63 5.55 3.38
C GLY A 57 -8.41 5.47 2.48
N ILE A 58 -7.33 6.10 2.94
CA ILE A 58 -6.02 6.10 2.30
C ILE A 58 -5.15 5.04 2.96
N PHE A 59 -4.58 4.15 2.15
CA PHE A 59 -3.69 3.09 2.59
C PHE A 59 -2.27 3.39 2.12
N ILE A 60 -1.32 3.48 3.04
CA ILE A 60 0.09 3.65 2.73
C ILE A 60 0.75 2.28 2.83
N HIS A 61 1.37 1.82 1.76
CA HIS A 61 2.04 0.53 1.73
C HIS A 61 3.55 0.74 1.84
N THR A 62 4.17 0.19 2.88
CA THR A 62 5.62 0.27 3.07
C THR A 62 6.36 -0.75 2.21
N ARG A 63 7.61 -0.46 1.82
CA ARG A 63 8.45 -1.39 1.03
C ARG A 63 8.62 -2.73 1.73
N LEU A 64 8.88 -2.73 3.04
CA LEU A 64 9.04 -3.95 3.82
C LEU A 64 7.73 -4.74 3.92
N GLY A 65 6.59 -4.07 4.15
CA GLY A 65 5.28 -4.71 4.21
C GLY A 65 4.93 -5.40 2.89
N VAL A 66 5.08 -4.68 1.78
CA VAL A 66 4.86 -5.21 0.43
C VAL A 66 5.83 -6.34 0.12
N ARG A 67 7.09 -6.22 0.53
CA ARG A 67 8.10 -7.27 0.35
C ARG A 67 7.74 -8.55 1.10
N ARG A 68 7.32 -8.45 2.37
CA ARG A 68 6.81 -9.60 3.14
C ARG A 68 5.64 -10.28 2.43
N GLN A 69 4.73 -9.50 1.86
CA GLN A 69 3.58 -10.01 1.12
C GLN A 69 4.01 -10.85 -0.09
N TYR A 70 4.75 -10.27 -1.05
CA TYR A 70 5.12 -11.01 -2.25
C TYR A 70 6.10 -12.14 -1.95
N TRP A 71 7.08 -11.92 -1.07
CA TRP A 71 8.05 -12.95 -0.70
C TRP A 71 7.35 -14.16 -0.09
N GLY A 72 6.43 -13.91 0.86
CA GLY A 72 5.62 -14.93 1.52
C GLY A 72 4.73 -15.71 0.55
N TYR A 73 4.24 -15.05 -0.50
CA TYR A 73 3.48 -15.69 -1.56
C TYR A 73 4.38 -16.55 -2.47
N LEU A 74 5.45 -15.99 -3.04
CA LEU A 74 6.32 -16.66 -4.00
C LEU A 74 7.04 -17.88 -3.39
N ARG A 75 7.47 -17.82 -2.11
CA ARG A 75 8.10 -18.96 -1.42
C ARG A 75 7.18 -20.16 -1.22
N LYS A 76 5.86 -19.94 -1.20
CA LYS A 76 4.86 -21.01 -1.13
C LYS A 76 4.58 -21.61 -2.51
N LYS A 77 4.93 -20.90 -3.60
CA LYS A 77 4.71 -21.33 -4.98
C LYS A 77 5.90 -22.04 -5.60
N SER A 78 7.11 -21.87 -5.06
CA SER A 78 8.30 -22.51 -5.60
C SER A 78 9.33 -22.80 -4.52
N ASP A 79 9.69 -24.09 -4.42
CA ASP A 79 10.79 -24.55 -3.58
C ASP A 79 12.14 -24.01 -4.06
N ALA A 80 12.32 -23.88 -5.38
CA ALA A 80 13.53 -23.28 -5.95
C ALA A 80 13.66 -21.81 -5.53
N TYR A 81 12.55 -21.04 -5.57
CA TYR A 81 12.56 -19.66 -5.07
C TYR A 81 12.87 -19.60 -3.58
N ARG A 82 12.26 -20.48 -2.78
CA ARG A 82 12.50 -20.54 -1.33
C ARG A 82 13.97 -20.80 -0.99
N LYS A 83 14.71 -21.53 -1.83
CA LYS A 83 16.15 -21.79 -1.64
C LYS A 83 17.00 -20.54 -1.92
N ILE A 84 16.68 -19.77 -2.96
CA ILE A 84 17.48 -18.60 -3.36
C ILE A 84 17.09 -17.31 -2.62
N ALA A 85 15.89 -17.26 -2.04
CA ALA A 85 15.38 -16.13 -1.26
C ALA A 85 14.95 -16.61 0.15
N PRO A 86 15.87 -17.10 1.00
CA PRO A 86 15.53 -17.73 2.27
C PRO A 86 14.95 -16.74 3.29
N ASN A 87 15.24 -15.44 3.15
CA ASN A 87 14.73 -14.38 4.01
C ASN A 87 14.14 -13.23 3.17
N VAL A 88 13.29 -12.42 3.81
CA VAL A 88 12.56 -11.33 3.15
C VAL A 88 13.44 -10.18 2.70
N LEU A 89 14.66 -10.04 3.22
CA LEU A 89 15.57 -8.94 2.87
C LEU A 89 16.60 -9.33 1.80
N ASP A 90 16.66 -10.61 1.45
CA ASP A 90 17.66 -11.22 0.59
C ASP A 90 17.13 -11.42 -0.84
N ASP A 91 16.92 -10.29 -1.51
CA ASP A 91 16.59 -10.23 -2.93
C ASP A 91 17.55 -9.35 -3.74
N SER A 92 18.65 -8.89 -3.13
CA SER A 92 19.67 -8.06 -3.78
C SER A 92 20.30 -8.75 -5.00
N ASN A 93 20.48 -10.08 -4.94
CA ASN A 93 21.05 -10.90 -6.01
C ASN A 93 20.02 -11.44 -7.01
N ILE A 94 18.75 -11.05 -6.86
CA ILE A 94 17.64 -11.56 -7.65
C ILE A 94 17.17 -10.51 -8.65
N GLN A 95 16.96 -10.93 -9.89
CA GLN A 95 16.22 -10.17 -10.89
C GLN A 95 14.81 -10.74 -11.03
N TYR A 96 13.79 -9.91 -10.78
CA TYR A 96 12.40 -10.28 -11.06
C TYR A 96 12.03 -9.98 -12.51
N ILE A 97 11.35 -10.93 -13.16
CA ILE A 97 10.91 -10.83 -14.55
C ILE A 97 9.44 -11.28 -14.59
N VAL A 98 8.51 -10.39 -14.92
CA VAL A 98 7.08 -10.70 -14.99
C VAL A 98 6.64 -10.66 -16.45
N ASN A 99 6.06 -11.75 -16.95
CA ASN A 99 5.62 -11.88 -18.35
C ASN A 99 6.71 -11.48 -19.36
N ASN A 100 7.95 -11.94 -19.12
CA ASN A 100 9.15 -11.63 -19.89
C ASN A 100 9.61 -10.16 -19.84
N VAL A 101 9.05 -9.35 -18.93
CA VAL A 101 9.48 -7.97 -18.69
C VAL A 101 10.33 -7.91 -17.42
N PRO A 102 11.63 -7.58 -17.52
CA PRO A 102 12.47 -7.34 -16.35
C PRO A 102 11.98 -6.14 -15.54
N LEU A 103 11.96 -6.27 -14.22
CA LEU A 103 11.55 -5.20 -13.32
C LEU A 103 12.78 -4.52 -12.70
N ASN A 104 12.98 -3.23 -13.01
CA ASN A 104 14.16 -2.47 -12.56
C ASN A 104 13.88 -1.59 -11.33
N SER A 105 12.66 -1.06 -11.20
CA SER A 105 12.24 -0.19 -10.09
C SER A 105 10.73 -0.32 -9.84
N GLY A 106 10.29 0.00 -8.61
CA GLY A 106 8.87 -0.09 -8.22
C GLY A 106 8.27 -1.50 -8.36
N TYR A 107 9.13 -2.52 -8.43
CA TYR A 107 8.74 -3.90 -8.66
C TYR A 107 7.91 -4.44 -7.49
N GLU A 108 8.07 -3.87 -6.30
CA GLU A 108 7.35 -4.24 -5.10
C GLU A 108 5.84 -4.22 -5.33
N ARG A 109 5.30 -3.14 -5.92
CA ARG A 109 3.86 -3.03 -6.20
C ARG A 109 3.39 -4.07 -7.21
N ILE A 110 4.18 -4.30 -8.26
CA ILE A 110 3.86 -5.28 -9.31
C ILE A 110 3.81 -6.69 -8.71
N LEU A 111 4.82 -7.05 -7.91
CA LEU A 111 4.90 -8.35 -7.25
C LEU A 111 3.80 -8.54 -6.19
N ALA A 112 3.44 -7.47 -5.44
CA ALA A 112 2.34 -7.50 -4.49
C ALA A 112 0.99 -7.81 -5.14
N GLY A 113 0.80 -7.35 -6.38
CA GLY A 113 -0.41 -7.58 -7.17
C GLY A 113 -0.56 -9.02 -7.68
N ILE A 114 0.45 -9.88 -7.47
CA ILE A 114 0.40 -11.28 -7.88
C ILE A 114 -0.34 -12.08 -6.80
N THR A 115 -1.45 -12.69 -7.20
CA THR A 115 -2.36 -13.45 -6.34
C THR A 115 -2.72 -14.78 -6.99
N ASN A 116 -3.43 -15.65 -6.27
CA ASN A 116 -3.92 -16.92 -6.83
C ASN A 116 -4.84 -16.71 -8.06
N ARG A 117 -5.44 -15.52 -8.24
CA ARG A 117 -6.37 -15.25 -9.36
C ARG A 117 -5.64 -15.09 -10.68
N ASN A 118 -4.48 -14.42 -10.66
CA ASN A 118 -3.71 -14.09 -11.85
C ASN A 118 -2.38 -14.86 -11.97
N PHE A 119 -1.92 -15.57 -10.95
CA PHE A 119 -0.68 -16.35 -11.04
C PHE A 119 -0.82 -17.58 -11.94
N ILE A 120 0.13 -17.77 -12.85
CA ILE A 120 0.23 -18.96 -13.73
C ILE A 120 1.40 -19.84 -13.31
N GLY A 121 2.59 -19.26 -13.09
CA GLY A 121 3.77 -20.05 -12.74
C GLY A 121 4.97 -19.21 -12.36
N LEU A 122 5.95 -19.87 -11.73
CA LEU A 122 7.21 -19.29 -11.29
C LEU A 122 8.36 -20.24 -11.66
N GLN A 123 9.36 -19.73 -12.36
CA GLN A 123 10.60 -20.44 -12.65
C GLN A 123 11.81 -19.64 -12.16
N VAL A 124 12.75 -20.33 -11.53
CA VAL A 124 14.05 -19.77 -11.17
C VAL A 124 15.06 -20.12 -12.27
N ILE A 125 15.85 -19.15 -12.67
CA ILE A 125 16.92 -19.28 -13.67
C ILE A 125 18.23 -18.79 -13.11
N ASP A 126 19.34 -19.26 -13.68
CA ASP A 126 20.68 -18.86 -13.27
C ASP A 126 21.15 -17.59 -14.02
N GLU A 127 22.30 -17.08 -13.59
CA GLU A 127 23.01 -15.96 -14.21
C GLU A 127 23.26 -16.19 -15.71
N ARG A 128 23.61 -17.41 -16.14
CA ARG A 128 23.90 -17.69 -17.56
C ARG A 128 22.68 -17.46 -18.43
N MET A 129 21.50 -17.89 -17.97
CA MET A 129 20.25 -17.64 -18.68
C MET A 129 19.81 -16.19 -18.59
N LEU A 130 20.04 -15.50 -17.46
CA LEU A 130 19.80 -14.06 -17.36
C LEU A 130 20.60 -13.27 -18.40
N ASN A 131 21.89 -13.56 -18.50
CA ASN A 131 22.80 -12.90 -19.44
C ASN A 131 22.34 -13.16 -20.89
N ARG A 132 22.07 -14.43 -21.24
CA ARG A 132 21.74 -14.82 -22.62
C ARG A 132 20.34 -14.39 -23.09
N ALA A 133 19.33 -14.51 -22.24
CA ALA A 133 17.94 -14.30 -22.64
C ALA A 133 17.47 -12.86 -22.39
N PHE A 134 18.06 -12.15 -21.41
CA PHE A 134 17.59 -10.84 -20.99
C PHE A 134 18.67 -9.75 -21.01
N ASN A 135 19.94 -10.09 -21.29
CA ASN A 135 21.08 -9.16 -21.20
C ASN A 135 21.21 -8.50 -19.80
N ILE A 136 20.89 -9.25 -18.73
CA ILE A 136 20.93 -8.74 -17.36
C ILE A 136 22.13 -9.31 -16.64
N TYR A 137 23.05 -8.43 -16.27
CA TYR A 137 24.31 -8.77 -15.60
C TYR A 137 24.30 -8.35 -14.12
N GLY A 138 25.19 -8.94 -13.32
CA GLY A 138 25.35 -8.58 -11.90
C GLY A 138 24.28 -9.15 -10.96
N LYS A 139 23.45 -10.08 -11.45
CA LYS A 139 22.46 -10.82 -10.68
C LYS A 139 22.74 -12.30 -10.79
N GLN A 140 22.68 -13.01 -9.67
CA GLN A 140 22.97 -14.46 -9.63
C GLN A 140 21.78 -15.30 -10.09
N TYR A 141 20.57 -14.79 -9.87
CA TYR A 141 19.33 -15.53 -10.14
C TYR A 141 18.27 -14.65 -10.80
N GLY A 142 17.53 -15.25 -11.74
CA GLY A 142 16.32 -14.67 -12.30
C GLY A 142 15.08 -15.40 -11.80
N VAL A 143 14.03 -14.64 -11.49
CA VAL A 143 12.72 -15.18 -11.09
C VAL A 143 11.70 -14.78 -12.14
N LEU A 144 11.37 -15.73 -13.01
CA LEU A 144 10.38 -15.57 -14.07
C LEU A 144 9.02 -15.89 -13.51
N ILE A 145 8.11 -14.93 -13.58
CA ILE A 145 6.74 -15.07 -13.11
C ILE A 145 5.81 -14.87 -14.30
N ARG A 146 4.92 -15.83 -14.53
CA ARG A 146 3.86 -15.73 -15.52
C ARG A 146 2.55 -15.42 -14.83
N THR A 147 1.83 -14.43 -15.35
CA THR A 147 0.49 -14.08 -14.88
C THR A 147 -0.51 -14.06 -16.03
N LYS A 148 -1.79 -14.24 -15.71
CA LYS A 148 -2.91 -13.99 -16.61
C LYS A 148 -2.90 -12.50 -16.95
N ARG A 149 -2.98 -12.20 -18.23
CA ARG A 149 -3.24 -10.84 -18.73
C ARG A 149 -4.68 -10.45 -18.43
#